data_AF-A0A2V8QLK7-F1
#
_entry.id   AF-A0A2V8QLK7-F1
#
_cell.length_a   1.000
_cell.length_b   1.000
_cell.length_c   1.000
_cell.angle_alpha   90.00
_cell.angle_beta   90.00
_cell.angle_gamma   90.00
#
_symmetry.space_group_name_H-M   'P 1'
#
loop_
_entity.id
_entity.type
_entity.pdbx_description
1 polymer ?
#
loop_
_entity_poly.entity_id
_entity_poly.type
_entity_poly.pdbx_seq_one_letter_code
_entity_poly.pdbx_strand_id
1 'polypeptide(L)' 'MRHTRAQSLALAAFLILLPFTAHSARAQADERSRAAQPNAPEISYTVSIRKPYTHLLGVEARLRYSSGAPAAVELRMPV' A
#
# COMPACT_ATOMS: atom_id res chain seq x y z
N MET A 1 22.48 48.68 -6.15
CA MET A 1 21.06 48.39 -6.50
C MET A 1 20.83 47.19 -7.44
N ARG A 2 21.85 46.63 -8.11
CA ARG A 2 21.68 45.45 -9.01
C ARG A 2 21.58 44.11 -8.26
N HIS A 3 22.31 43.96 -7.14
CA HIS A 3 22.33 42.72 -6.35
C HIS A 3 20.99 42.39 -5.65
N THR A 4 20.27 43.39 -5.15
CA THR A 4 18.97 43.20 -4.50
C THR A 4 17.89 42.69 -5.47
N ARG A 5 17.97 43.07 -6.75
CA ARG A 5 17.05 42.58 -7.80
C ARG A 5 17.34 41.13 -8.20
N ALA A 6 18.61 40.72 -8.22
CA ALA A 6 18.98 39.34 -8.49
C ALA A 6 18.55 38.40 -7.35
N GLN A 7 18.66 38.86 -6.09
CA GLN A 7 18.23 38.10 -4.92
C GLN A 7 16.70 37.92 -4.87
N SER A 8 15.93 38.96 -5.21
CA SER A 8 14.46 38.85 -5.25
C SER A 8 13.98 37.92 -6.36
N LEU A 9 14.66 37.89 -7.51
CA LEU A 9 14.33 36.99 -8.62
C LEU A 9 14.66 35.53 -8.29
N ALA A 10 15.80 35.28 -7.64
CA ALA A 10 16.16 33.94 -7.19
C ALA A 10 15.16 33.38 -6.18
N LEU A 11 14.69 34.22 -5.24
CA LEU A 11 13.71 33.82 -4.24
C LEU A 11 12.34 33.52 -4.86
N ALA A 12 11.91 34.30 -5.85
CA ALA A 12 10.67 34.04 -6.59
C ALA A 12 10.74 32.73 -7.39
N ALA A 13 11.86 32.48 -8.07
CA ALA A 13 12.08 31.23 -8.80
C ALA A 13 12.07 30.01 -7.86
N PHE A 14 12.69 30.12 -6.69
CA PHE A 14 12.70 29.05 -5.69
C PHE A 14 11.30 28.72 -5.15
N LEU A 15 10.48 29.74 -4.87
CA LEU A 15 9.10 29.56 -4.39
C LEU A 15 8.21 28.89 -5.45
N ILE A 16 8.42 29.18 -6.74
CA ILE A 16 7.66 28.58 -7.84
C ILE A 16 8.07 27.12 -8.09
N LEU A 17 9.33 26.75 -7.84
CA LEU A 17 9.83 25.39 -8.05
C LEU A 17 9.55 24.45 -6.87
N LEU A 18 9.31 24.97 -5.66
CA LEU A 18 8.99 24.19 -4.46
C LEU A 18 7.77 23.23 -4.59
N PRO A 19 6.62 23.61 -5.20
CA PRO A 19 5.49 22.71 -5.34
C PRO A 19 5.73 21.56 -6.33
N PHE A 20 6.63 21.74 -7.32
CA PHE A 20 6.93 20.72 -8.31
C PHE A 20 7.69 19.53 -7.72
N THR A 21 8.57 19.75 -6.73
CA THR A 21 9.28 18.66 -6.03
C THR A 21 8.36 17.90 -5.06
N ALA A 22 7.37 18.57 -4.48
CA ALA A 22 6.39 17.95 -3.59
C ALA A 22 5.37 17.06 -4.33
N HIS A 23 5.10 17.32 -5.61
CA HIS A 23 4.15 16.53 -6.39
C HIS A 23 4.71 15.14 -6.78
N SER A 24 6.01 15.04 -7.04
CA SER A 24 6.71 13.77 -7.32
C SER A 24 6.80 12.81 -6.13
N ALA A 25 6.54 13.27 -4.91
CA ALA A 25 6.58 12.42 -3.71
C ALA A 25 5.26 11.65 -3.44
N ARG A 26 4.17 11.97 -4.15
CA ARG A 26 2.83 11.39 -3.91
C ARG A 26 2.45 10.22 -4.81
N ALA A 27 3.32 9.81 -5.74
CA ALA A 27 2.97 8.86 -6.80
C ALA A 27 3.52 7.44 -6.59
N GLN A 28 3.89 7.06 -5.37
CA GLN A 28 3.99 5.63 -5.04
C GLN A 28 2.66 5.20 -4.45
N ALA A 29 1.75 4.77 -5.33
CA ALA A 29 0.53 4.09 -4.93
C ALA A 29 0.94 2.83 -4.15
N ASP A 30 0.90 2.92 -2.82
CA ASP A 30 1.11 1.79 -1.94
C ASP A 30 -0.04 0.80 -2.17
N GLU A 31 0.23 -0.28 -2.91
CA GLU A 31 -0.76 -1.33 -3.19
C GLU A 31 -1.34 -1.94 -1.90
N ARG A 32 -0.67 -1.77 -0.75
CA ARG A 32 -1.15 -2.23 0.56
C ARG A 32 -2.26 -1.39 1.14
N SER A 33 -2.52 -0.20 0.60
CA SER A 33 -3.51 0.75 1.14
C SER A 33 -4.68 0.97 0.18
N ARG A 34 -5.16 -0.09 -0.47
CA ARG A 34 -6.45 -0.05 -1.16
C ARG A 34 -7.57 -0.15 -0.13
N ALA A 35 -8.56 0.74 -0.24
CA ALA A 35 -9.80 0.63 0.50
C ALA A 35 -10.40 -0.77 0.29
N ALA A 36 -10.80 -1.41 1.38
CA ALA A 36 -11.43 -2.73 1.32
C ALA A 36 -12.69 -2.65 0.45
N GLN A 37 -12.85 -3.61 -0.46
CA GLN A 37 -14.05 -3.66 -1.31
C GLN A 37 -15.31 -3.86 -0.46
N PRO A 38 -16.48 -3.38 -0.92
CA PRO A 38 -17.75 -3.70 -0.28
C PRO A 38 -17.93 -5.23 -0.22
N ASN A 39 -18.20 -5.77 0.98
CA ASN A 39 -18.27 -7.22 1.26
C ASN A 39 -16.95 -8.01 1.11
N ALA A 40 -15.80 -7.35 1.27
CA ALA A 40 -14.52 -8.06 1.45
C ALA A 40 -14.59 -8.96 2.70
N PRO A 41 -14.14 -10.23 2.63
CA PRO A 41 -14.15 -11.11 3.79
C PRO A 41 -13.11 -10.65 4.81
N GLU A 42 -13.43 -10.86 6.09
CA GLU A 42 -12.42 -10.93 7.13
C GLU A 42 -11.64 -12.24 6.95
N ILE A 43 -10.33 -12.13 6.76
CA ILE A 43 -9.42 -13.27 6.54
C ILE A 43 -8.62 -13.46 7.82
N SER A 44 -8.74 -14.63 8.45
CA SER A 44 -7.88 -15.04 9.56
C SER A 44 -7.12 -16.30 9.19
N TYR A 45 -5.85 -16.39 9.58
CA TYR A 45 -5.02 -17.56 9.30
C TYR A 45 -4.19 -17.94 10.52
N THR A 46 -3.96 -19.24 10.67
CA THR A 46 -3.05 -19.81 11.67
C THR A 46 -1.99 -20.60 10.93
N VAL A 47 -0.72 -20.27 11.19
CA VAL A 47 0.43 -21.01 10.66
C VAL A 47 1.03 -21.81 11.80
N SER A 48 1.24 -23.10 11.57
CA SER A 48 1.79 -24.01 12.57
C SER A 48 2.86 -24.91 11.97
N ILE A 49 3.83 -25.32 12.78
CA ILE A 49 4.86 -26.29 12.40
C ILE A 49 4.75 -27.47 13.36
N ARG A 50 4.21 -28.60 12.86
CA ARG A 50 4.12 -29.82 13.67
C ARG A 50 5.44 -30.59 13.74
N LYS A 51 6.24 -30.55 12.66
CA LYS A 51 7.50 -31.29 12.53
C LYS A 51 8.57 -30.37 11.91
N PRO A 52 9.32 -29.59 12.72
CA PRO A 52 10.24 -28.56 12.21
C PRO A 52 11.30 -29.08 11.22
N TYR A 53 11.81 -30.29 11.46
CA TYR A 53 12.81 -30.95 10.60
C TYR A 53 12.30 -31.32 9.20
N THR A 54 10.99 -31.27 8.96
CA THR A 54 10.41 -31.52 7.63
C THR A 54 10.32 -30.28 6.76
N HIS A 55 10.58 -29.09 7.33
CA HIS A 55 10.35 -27.81 6.66
C HIS A 55 8.92 -27.60 6.15
N LEU A 56 7.95 -28.40 6.63
CA LEU A 56 6.54 -28.28 6.27
C LEU A 56 5.80 -27.35 7.23
N LEU A 57 4.99 -26.46 6.66
CA LEU A 57 4.07 -25.58 7.37
C LEU A 57 2.63 -26.09 7.22
N GLY A 58 1.89 -26.17 8.31
CA GLY A 58 0.44 -26.32 8.29
C GLY A 58 -0.21 -24.95 8.34
N VAL A 59 -0.96 -24.60 7.31
CA VAL A 59 -1.68 -23.32 7.21
C VAL A 59 -3.18 -23.59 7.24
N GLU A 60 -3.88 -23.00 8.20
CA GLU A 60 -5.34 -23.00 8.27
C GLU A 60 -5.84 -21.58 8.00
N ALA A 61 -6.65 -21.39 6.97
CA ALA A 61 -7.25 -20.11 6.61
C ALA A 61 -8.77 -20.15 6.82
N ARG A 62 -9.33 -19.09 7.41
CA ARG A 62 -10.76 -18.93 7.68
C ARG A 62 -11.24 -17.61 7.08
N LEU A 63 -12.34 -17.71 6.34
CA LEU A 63 -12.97 -16.60 5.62
C LEU A 63 -14.32 -16.30 6.26
N ARG A 64 -14.56 -15.05 6.64
CA ARG A 64 -15.85 -14.61 7.20
C ARG A 64 -16.42 -13.44 6.40
N TYR A 65 -17.62 -13.61 5.87
CA TYR A 65 -18.34 -12.57 5.12
C TYR A 65 -19.42 -11.93 6.00
N SER A 66 -19.69 -10.64 5.81
CA SER A 66 -20.68 -9.89 6.59
C SER A 66 -22.08 -9.90 5.99
N SER A 67 -22.21 -9.93 4.65
CA SER A 67 -23.52 -9.86 3.97
C SER A 67 -23.82 -11.05 3.03
N GLY A 68 -23.00 -12.11 3.09
CA GLY A 68 -23.19 -13.36 2.35
C GLY A 68 -21.91 -13.79 1.63
N ALA A 69 -21.62 -15.10 1.67
CA ALA A 69 -20.49 -15.67 0.96
C ALA A 69 -20.76 -15.72 -0.55
N PRO A 70 -19.76 -15.43 -1.40
CA PRO A 70 -19.89 -15.56 -2.85
C PRO A 70 -20.07 -17.03 -3.26
N ALA A 71 -20.68 -17.26 -4.43
CA ALA A 71 -20.89 -18.60 -4.97
C ALA A 71 -19.58 -19.34 -5.31
N ALA A 72 -18.50 -18.59 -5.53
CA ALA A 72 -17.17 -19.13 -5.78
C ALA A 72 -16.12 -18.30 -5.03
N VAL A 73 -15.09 -18.97 -4.52
CA VAL A 73 -13.93 -18.38 -3.85
C VAL A 73 -12.68 -18.82 -4.60
N GLU A 74 -11.88 -17.87 -5.07
CA GLU A 74 -10.59 -18.13 -5.71
C GLU A 74 -9.46 -17.85 -4.71
N LEU A 75 -8.66 -18.87 -4.39
CA LEU A 75 -7.44 -18.72 -3.61
C LEU A 75 -6.26 -18.56 -4.56
N ARG A 76 -5.67 -17.36 -4.59
CA ARG A 76 -4.48 -17.07 -5.40
C ARG A 76 -3.26 -17.00 -4.50
N MET A 77 -2.25 -17.81 -4.80
CA MET A 77 -0.93 -17.67 -4.17
C MET A 77 0.01 -16.93 -5.13
N PRO A 78 0.62 -15.80 -4.69
CA PRO A 78 1.68 -15.17 -5.47
C PRO A 78 2.91 -16.09 -5.50
N VAL A 79 3.56 -16.15 -6.66
CA VAL A 79 4.82 -16.87 -6.91
C VAL A 79 6.00 -15.92 -6.88
#